data_AF-A0A2A4LRR5-F1
#
_entry.id   AF-A0A2A4LRR5-F1
#
_cell.length_a   1.000
_cell.length_b   1.000
_cell.length_c   1.000
_cell.angle_alpha   90.00
_cell.angle_beta   90.00
_cell.angle_gamma   90.00
#
_symmetry.space_group_name_H-M   'P 1'
#
loop_
_entity.id
_entity.type
_entity.pdbx_description
1 polymer ?
#
loop_
_entity_poly.entity_id
_entity_poly.type
_entity_poly.pdbx_seq_one_letter_code
_entity_poly.pdbx_strand_id
1 'polypeptide(L)'
;MFDATIWAAIALVIFLGIVFKAGVHKTIGASLDNRSDKIKDELDEARKLREEAQELLAEYQRKRKEAELEAEEILDAAKREAELIAEDANQKTREHVVRRTAMAEQKIASAEAQAISDVRSAAVDLAIAAAEKIIAGKVKGATADKLVKSSIAEVKGRLN
;
A
#
# COMPACT_ATOMS: atom_id res chain seq x y z
N MET A 1 -97.35 -44.68 43.32
CA MET A 1 -95.97 -44.81 43.80
C MET A 1 -95.10 -43.95 42.90
N PHE A 2 -94.93 -42.67 43.26
CA PHE A 2 -93.90 -41.87 42.59
C PHE A 2 -92.57 -42.39 43.12
N ASP A 3 -91.90 -43.15 42.27
CA ASP A 3 -90.69 -43.89 42.59
C ASP A 3 -89.50 -42.93 42.75
N ALA A 4 -88.50 -43.32 43.55
CA ALA A 4 -87.33 -42.49 43.87
C ALA A 4 -86.57 -42.02 42.62
N THR A 5 -86.69 -42.80 41.54
CA THR A 5 -86.17 -42.52 40.19
C THR A 5 -86.74 -41.23 39.58
N ILE A 6 -88.02 -40.91 39.78
CA ILE A 6 -88.65 -39.69 39.24
C ILE A 6 -88.16 -38.45 39.99
N TRP A 7 -88.08 -38.52 41.32
CA TRP A 7 -87.53 -37.42 42.13
C TRP A 7 -86.04 -37.20 41.87
N ALA A 8 -85.27 -38.28 41.66
CA ALA A 8 -83.88 -38.19 41.24
C ALA A 8 -83.73 -37.53 39.86
N ALA A 9 -84.61 -37.85 38.90
CA ALA A 9 -84.61 -37.21 37.58
C ALA A 9 -84.94 -35.71 37.67
N ILE A 10 -85.92 -35.32 38.49
CA ILE A 10 -86.26 -33.90 38.71
C ILE A 10 -85.09 -33.15 39.34
N ALA A 11 -84.43 -33.74 40.36
CA ALA A 11 -83.25 -33.16 40.98
C ALA A 11 -82.07 -33.01 39.99
N LEU A 12 -81.85 -34.00 39.12
CA LEU A 12 -80.84 -33.94 38.06
C LEU A 12 -81.11 -32.80 37.06
N VAL A 13 -82.37 -32.63 36.63
CA VAL A 13 -82.75 -31.56 35.70
C VAL A 13 -82.56 -30.19 36.35
N ILE A 14 -82.95 -30.01 37.62
CA ILE A 14 -82.72 -28.77 38.36
C ILE A 14 -81.21 -28.51 38.50
N PHE A 15 -80.41 -29.53 38.81
CA PHE A 15 -78.96 -29.43 38.90
C PHE A 15 -78.32 -29.03 37.56
N LEU A 16 -78.70 -29.67 36.45
CA LEU A 16 -78.23 -29.31 35.11
C LEU A 16 -78.65 -27.89 34.73
N GLY A 17 -79.87 -27.47 35.10
CA GLY A 17 -80.34 -26.10 34.92
C GLY A 17 -79.49 -25.08 35.68
N ILE A 18 -79.11 -25.39 36.92
CA ILE A 18 -78.20 -24.56 37.73
C ILE A 18 -76.80 -24.52 37.13
N VAL A 19 -76.25 -25.66 36.69
CA VAL A 19 -74.92 -25.73 36.03
C VAL A 19 -74.90 -24.95 34.72
N PHE A 20 -75.99 -25.02 33.95
CA PHE A 20 -76.13 -24.25 32.71
C PHE A 20 -76.25 -22.75 32.99
N LYS A 21 -77.06 -22.34 33.99
CA LYS A 21 -77.17 -20.94 34.43
C LYS A 21 -75.89 -20.40 35.04
N ALA A 22 -75.13 -21.24 35.75
CA ALA A 22 -73.81 -20.93 36.29
C ALA A 22 -72.72 -20.81 35.20
N GLY A 23 -73.04 -21.11 33.95
CA GLY A 23 -72.17 -20.82 32.80
C GLY A 23 -70.95 -21.73 32.68
N VAL A 24 -70.93 -22.89 33.36
CA VAL A 24 -69.79 -23.81 33.36
C VAL A 24 -69.37 -24.22 31.94
N HIS A 25 -70.34 -24.41 31.04
CA HIS A 25 -70.09 -24.72 29.63
C HIS A 25 -69.35 -23.58 28.89
N LYS A 26 -69.66 -22.31 29.20
CA LYS A 26 -68.98 -21.16 28.61
C LYS A 26 -67.55 -21.03 29.12
N THR A 27 -67.32 -21.26 30.42
CA THR A 27 -65.98 -21.18 31.01
C THR A 27 -65.04 -22.24 30.44
N ILE A 28 -65.54 -23.47 30.22
CA ILE A 28 -64.75 -24.54 29.59
C ILE A 28 -64.45 -24.17 28.12
N GLY A 29 -65.45 -23.71 27.36
CA GLY A 29 -65.26 -23.25 25.98
C GLY A 29 -64.23 -22.12 25.88
N ALA A 30 -64.38 -21.07 26.68
CA ALA A 30 -63.46 -19.94 26.70
C ALA A 30 -62.02 -20.33 27.10
N SER A 31 -61.84 -21.31 27.99
CA SER A 31 -60.52 -21.83 28.36
C SER A 31 -59.85 -22.58 27.21
N LEU A 32 -60.63 -23.36 26.44
CA LEU A 32 -60.15 -24.07 25.25
C LEU A 32 -59.83 -23.11 24.11
N ASP A 33 -60.66 -22.09 23.89
CA ASP A 33 -60.42 -21.04 22.89
C ASP A 33 -59.15 -20.25 23.24
N ASN A 34 -59.00 -19.79 24.48
CA ASN A 34 -57.80 -19.08 24.94
C ASN A 34 -56.53 -19.94 24.78
N ARG A 35 -56.60 -21.24 25.07
CA ARG A 35 -55.48 -22.17 24.80
C ARG A 35 -55.18 -22.28 23.31
N SER A 36 -56.20 -22.38 22.48
CA SER A 36 -56.05 -22.49 21.02
C SER A 36 -55.42 -21.23 20.44
N ASP A 37 -55.84 -20.06 20.90
CA ASP A 37 -55.31 -18.78 20.43
C ASP A 37 -53.88 -18.57 20.90
N LYS A 38 -53.54 -18.90 22.15
CA LYS A 38 -52.14 -18.90 22.61
C LYS A 38 -51.23 -19.79 21.76
N ILE A 39 -51.68 -21.01 21.44
CA ILE A 39 -50.89 -21.92 20.60
C ILE A 39 -50.71 -21.34 19.18
N LYS A 40 -51.75 -20.71 18.61
CA LYS A 40 -51.61 -20.04 17.31
C LYS A 40 -50.61 -18.90 17.39
N ASP A 41 -50.72 -18.05 18.41
CA ASP A 41 -49.81 -16.91 18.60
C ASP A 41 -48.36 -17.38 18.75
N GLU A 42 -48.11 -18.41 19.57
CA GLU A 42 -46.77 -19.00 19.74
C GLU A 42 -46.24 -19.62 18.43
N LEU A 43 -47.09 -20.27 17.64
CA LEU A 43 -46.70 -20.84 16.35
C LEU A 43 -46.41 -19.76 15.30
N ASP A 44 -47.18 -18.68 15.29
CA ASP A 44 -46.99 -17.56 14.37
C ASP A 44 -45.73 -16.76 14.74
N GLU A 45 -45.47 -16.56 16.03
CA GLU A 45 -44.21 -15.97 16.51
C GLU A 45 -43.02 -16.85 16.15
N ALA A 46 -43.11 -18.17 16.36
CA ALA A 46 -42.04 -19.10 15.99
C ALA A 46 -41.77 -19.12 14.47
N ARG A 47 -42.82 -19.02 13.64
CA ARG A 47 -42.67 -18.89 12.18
C ARG A 47 -41.97 -17.59 11.81
N LYS A 48 -42.42 -16.47 12.38
CA LYS A 48 -41.81 -15.16 12.13
C LYS A 48 -40.34 -15.14 12.53
N LEU A 49 -40.00 -15.66 13.71
CA LEU A 49 -38.62 -15.74 14.19
C LEU A 49 -37.76 -16.63 13.27
N ARG A 50 -38.33 -17.72 12.76
CA ARG A 50 -37.65 -18.58 11.80
C ARG A 50 -37.38 -17.85 10.47
N GLU A 51 -38.36 -17.12 9.96
CA GLU A 51 -38.21 -16.33 8.72
C GLU A 51 -37.15 -15.24 8.89
N GLU A 52 -37.19 -14.48 9.99
CA GLU A 52 -36.18 -13.47 10.31
C GLU A 52 -34.78 -14.09 10.44
N ALA A 53 -34.65 -15.25 11.09
CA ALA A 53 -33.38 -15.96 11.21
C ALA A 53 -32.85 -16.45 9.85
N GLN A 54 -33.74 -16.89 8.96
CA GLN A 54 -33.36 -17.30 7.60
C GLN A 54 -32.92 -16.11 6.74
N GLU A 55 -33.63 -14.97 6.84
CA GLU A 55 -33.25 -13.74 6.16
C GLU A 55 -31.89 -13.23 6.65
N LEU A 56 -31.70 -13.18 7.97
CA LEU A 56 -30.44 -12.77 8.58
C LEU A 56 -29.28 -13.67 8.16
N LEU A 57 -29.49 -15.00 8.14
CA LEU A 57 -28.49 -15.95 7.69
C LEU A 57 -28.11 -15.71 6.22
N ALA A 58 -29.09 -15.48 5.35
CA ALA A 58 -28.86 -15.19 3.94
C ALA A 58 -28.10 -13.86 3.76
N GLU A 59 -28.44 -12.84 4.54
CA GLU A 59 -27.72 -11.57 4.55
C GLU A 59 -26.26 -11.75 4.98
N TYR A 60 -25.99 -12.48 6.06
CA TYR A 60 -24.62 -12.75 6.50
C TYR A 60 -23.84 -13.57 5.49
N GLN A 61 -24.45 -14.57 4.84
CA GLN A 61 -23.80 -15.33 3.78
C GLN A 61 -23.42 -14.45 2.58
N ARG A 62 -24.32 -13.54 2.18
CA ARG A 62 -24.04 -12.57 1.12
C ARG A 62 -22.91 -11.62 1.52
N LYS A 63 -22.99 -11.01 2.70
CA LYS A 63 -21.94 -10.12 3.24
C LYS A 63 -20.59 -10.83 3.33
N ARG A 64 -20.57 -12.09 3.75
CA ARG A 64 -19.32 -12.86 3.84
C ARG A 64 -18.71 -13.09 2.46
N LYS A 65 -19.52 -13.43 1.46
CA LYS A 65 -19.06 -13.59 0.08
C LYS A 65 -18.57 -12.27 -0.52
N GLU A 66 -19.27 -11.17 -0.26
CA GLU A 66 -18.84 -9.82 -0.67
C GLU A 66 -17.50 -9.45 -0.03
N ALA A 67 -17.32 -9.70 1.27
CA ALA A 67 -16.07 -9.44 1.97
C ALA A 67 -14.91 -10.34 1.48
N GLU A 68 -15.20 -11.61 1.14
CA GLU A 68 -14.22 -12.51 0.53
C GLU A 68 -13.75 -11.98 -0.85
N LEU A 69 -14.68 -11.52 -1.69
CA LEU A 69 -14.36 -10.90 -2.99
C LEU A 69 -13.57 -9.60 -2.83
N GLU A 70 -13.99 -8.71 -1.94
CA GLU A 70 -13.30 -7.45 -1.67
C GLU A 70 -11.86 -7.70 -1.16
N ALA A 71 -11.67 -8.71 -0.30
CA ALA A 71 -10.35 -9.10 0.16
C ALA A 71 -9.47 -9.63 -0.98
N GLU A 72 -10.01 -10.44 -1.89
CA GLU A 72 -9.29 -10.90 -3.09
C GLU A 72 -8.91 -9.73 -3.99
N GLU A 73 -9.81 -8.78 -4.22
CA GLU A 73 -9.55 -7.58 -5.01
C GLU A 73 -8.46 -6.70 -4.40
N ILE A 74 -8.47 -6.52 -3.08
CA ILE A 74 -7.43 -5.79 -2.33
C ILE A 74 -6.07 -6.48 -2.51
N LEU A 75 -6.01 -7.80 -2.34
CA LEU A 75 -4.77 -8.55 -2.49
C LEU A 75 -4.21 -8.47 -3.89
N ASP A 76 -5.06 -8.57 -4.91
CA ASP A 76 -4.63 -8.49 -6.31
C ASP A 76 -4.23 -7.06 -6.71
N ALA A 77 -4.92 -6.04 -6.19
CA ALA A 77 -4.49 -4.65 -6.35
C ALA A 77 -3.11 -4.40 -5.71
N ALA A 78 -2.92 -4.87 -4.47
CA ALA A 78 -1.65 -4.74 -3.76
C ALA A 78 -0.49 -5.44 -4.48
N LYS A 79 -0.72 -6.64 -5.05
CA LYS A 79 0.30 -7.34 -5.85
C LYS A 79 0.67 -6.55 -7.10
N ARG A 80 -0.32 -6.07 -7.86
CA ARG A 80 -0.06 -5.25 -9.06
C ARG A 80 0.70 -3.98 -8.73
N GLU A 81 0.32 -3.31 -7.65
CA GLU A 81 1.01 -2.10 -7.18
C GLU A 81 2.46 -2.41 -6.75
N ALA A 82 2.68 -3.51 -6.02
CA ALA A 82 4.02 -3.94 -5.64
C ALA A 82 4.91 -4.26 -6.85
N GLU A 83 4.36 -4.93 -7.88
CA GLU A 83 5.07 -5.20 -9.13
C GLU A 83 5.44 -3.92 -9.86
N LEU A 84 4.52 -2.96 -9.97
CA LEU A 84 4.78 -1.65 -10.60
C LEU A 84 5.85 -0.86 -9.84
N ILE A 85 5.79 -0.84 -8.51
CA ILE A 85 6.80 -0.18 -7.68
C ILE A 85 8.17 -0.85 -7.86
N ALA A 86 8.21 -2.18 -7.89
CA ALA A 86 9.45 -2.92 -8.10
C ALA A 86 10.03 -2.64 -9.49
N GLU A 87 9.20 -2.58 -10.54
CA GLU A 87 9.63 -2.26 -11.89
C GLU A 87 10.19 -0.83 -11.99
N ASP A 88 9.47 0.16 -11.46
CA ASP A 88 9.88 1.56 -11.44
C ASP A 88 11.17 1.75 -10.62
N ALA A 89 11.28 1.11 -9.45
CA ALA A 89 12.48 1.15 -8.62
C ALA A 89 13.69 0.55 -9.35
N ASN A 90 13.49 -0.57 -10.07
CA ASN A 90 14.52 -1.20 -10.87
C ASN A 90 14.94 -0.32 -12.05
N GLN A 91 13.99 0.31 -12.74
CA GLN A 91 14.28 1.25 -13.83
C GLN A 91 15.09 2.45 -13.32
N LYS A 92 14.62 3.11 -12.27
CA LYS A 92 15.33 4.23 -11.64
C LYS A 92 16.72 3.83 -11.20
N THR A 93 16.87 2.66 -10.59
CA THR A 93 18.18 2.15 -10.15
C THR A 93 19.12 1.97 -11.35
N ARG A 94 18.65 1.39 -12.46
CA ARG A 94 19.46 1.26 -13.69
C ARG A 94 19.88 2.63 -14.24
N GLU A 95 18.97 3.59 -14.31
CA GLU A 95 19.26 4.96 -14.75
C GLU A 95 20.27 5.66 -13.83
N HIS A 96 20.13 5.46 -12.51
CA HIS A 96 21.07 5.97 -11.52
C HIS A 96 22.48 5.38 -11.69
N VAL A 97 22.58 4.07 -11.94
CA VAL A 97 23.86 3.39 -12.19
C VAL A 97 24.50 3.94 -13.46
N VAL A 98 23.77 3.99 -14.58
CA VAL A 98 24.29 4.53 -15.86
C VAL A 98 24.81 5.95 -15.68
N ARG A 99 24.03 6.82 -15.02
CA ARG A 99 24.45 8.20 -14.76
C ARG A 99 25.68 8.28 -13.86
N ARG A 100 25.76 7.43 -12.83
CA ARG A 100 26.92 7.36 -11.92
C ARG A 100 28.18 6.90 -12.64
N THR A 101 28.07 5.89 -13.50
CA THR A 101 29.18 5.41 -14.32
C THR A 101 29.66 6.50 -15.27
N ALA A 102 28.76 7.16 -16.02
CA ALA A 102 29.13 8.25 -16.92
C ALA A 102 29.83 9.41 -16.18
N MET A 103 29.34 9.79 -14.99
CA MET A 103 30.02 10.81 -14.17
C MET A 103 31.40 10.37 -13.69
N ALA A 104 31.58 9.08 -13.37
CA ALA A 104 32.88 8.54 -12.96
C ALA A 104 33.86 8.52 -14.13
N GLU A 105 33.43 8.07 -15.31
CA GLU A 105 34.21 8.09 -16.55
C GLU A 105 34.64 9.52 -16.92
N GLN A 106 33.71 10.49 -16.83
CA GLN A 106 34.03 11.90 -17.09
C GLN A 106 35.07 12.44 -16.09
N LYS A 107 34.98 12.07 -14.81
CA LYS A 107 35.97 12.45 -13.79
C LYS A 107 37.33 11.82 -14.06
N ILE A 108 37.37 10.55 -14.48
CA ILE A 108 38.61 9.86 -14.85
C ILE A 108 39.25 10.57 -16.04
N ALA A 109 38.50 10.82 -17.11
CA ALA A 109 39.01 11.52 -18.29
C ALA A 109 39.55 12.93 -17.95
N SER A 110 38.85 13.68 -17.08
CA SER A 110 39.32 14.98 -16.61
C SER A 110 40.62 14.86 -15.78
N ALA A 111 40.73 13.85 -14.92
CA ALA A 111 41.93 13.62 -14.10
C ALA A 111 43.12 13.19 -14.97
N GLU A 112 42.90 12.35 -15.99
CA GLU A 112 43.93 11.95 -16.96
C GLU A 112 44.44 13.15 -17.74
N ALA A 113 43.54 14.01 -18.24
CA ALA A 113 43.92 15.22 -18.95
C ALA A 113 44.74 16.17 -18.06
N GLN A 114 44.34 16.33 -16.79
CA GLN A 114 45.09 17.12 -15.82
C GLN A 114 46.48 16.53 -15.56
N ALA A 115 46.57 15.22 -15.32
CA ALA A 115 47.85 14.54 -15.08
C ALA A 115 48.80 14.66 -16.27
N ILE A 116 48.30 14.55 -17.50
CA ILE A 116 49.10 14.78 -18.72
C ILE A 116 49.61 16.22 -18.78
N SER A 117 48.77 17.19 -18.44
CA SER A 117 49.16 18.61 -18.38
C SER A 117 50.24 18.83 -17.33
N ASP A 118 50.11 18.25 -16.14
CA ASP A 118 51.05 18.39 -15.04
C ASP A 118 52.43 17.78 -15.39
N VAL A 119 52.44 16.60 -16.02
CA VAL A 119 53.67 15.96 -16.51
C VAL A 119 54.35 16.83 -17.59
N ARG A 120 53.58 17.42 -18.51
CA ARG A 120 54.13 18.33 -19.53
C ARG A 120 54.74 19.57 -18.89
N SER A 121 54.06 20.20 -17.94
CA SER A 121 54.58 21.37 -17.22
C SER A 121 55.88 21.03 -16.50
N ALA A 122 55.93 19.92 -15.76
CA ALA A 122 57.13 19.48 -15.08
C ALA A 122 58.31 19.20 -16.04
N ALA A 123 58.02 18.64 -17.22
CA ALA A 123 59.05 18.42 -18.25
C ALA A 123 59.56 19.74 -18.86
N VAL A 124 58.69 20.73 -19.06
CA VAL A 124 59.05 22.07 -19.53
C VAL A 124 59.92 22.77 -18.49
N ASP A 125 59.53 22.73 -17.21
CA ASP A 125 60.29 23.34 -16.12
C ASP A 125 61.69 22.71 -16.00
N LEU A 126 61.78 21.38 -16.12
CA LEU A 126 63.07 20.67 -16.12
C LEU A 126 63.93 21.04 -17.34
N ALA A 127 63.33 21.18 -18.52
CA ALA A 127 64.04 21.59 -19.73
C ALA A 127 64.55 23.04 -19.62
N ILE A 128 63.76 23.96 -19.07
CA ILE A 128 64.16 25.35 -18.81
C ILE A 128 65.33 25.38 -17.82
N ALA A 129 65.22 24.66 -16.69
CA ALA A 129 66.28 24.58 -15.69
C ALA A 129 67.59 23.99 -16.26
N ALA A 130 67.48 22.97 -17.13
CA ALA A 130 68.63 22.39 -17.82
C ALA A 130 69.26 23.38 -18.81
N ALA A 131 68.43 24.10 -19.60
CA ALA A 131 68.89 25.12 -20.53
C ALA A 131 69.59 26.28 -19.79
N GLU A 132 69.03 26.76 -18.69
CA GLU A 132 69.62 27.78 -17.83
C GLU A 132 71.01 27.35 -17.32
N LYS A 133 71.12 26.11 -16.82
CA LYS A 133 72.39 25.55 -16.35
C LYS A 133 73.44 25.43 -17.46
N ILE A 134 73.03 25.02 -18.68
CA ILE A 134 73.93 24.95 -19.84
C ILE A 134 74.38 26.34 -20.27
N ILE A 135 73.46 27.31 -20.33
CA ILE A 135 73.75 28.71 -20.68
C ILE A 135 74.71 29.32 -19.67
N ALA A 136 74.46 29.18 -18.37
CA ALA A 136 75.35 29.66 -17.31
C ALA A 136 76.75 29.01 -17.38
N GLY A 137 76.84 27.76 -17.82
CA GLY A 137 78.10 27.05 -18.02
C GLY A 137 78.88 27.46 -19.28
N LYS A 138 78.20 27.77 -20.39
CA LYS A 138 78.81 28.02 -21.71
C LYS A 138 78.93 29.49 -22.11
N VAL A 139 78.13 30.38 -21.52
CA VAL A 139 78.14 31.81 -21.85
C VAL A 139 79.15 32.53 -20.93
N LYS A 140 80.43 32.40 -21.28
CA LYS A 140 81.53 33.18 -20.68
C LYS A 140 82.45 33.73 -21.78
N GLY A 141 83.00 34.93 -21.57
CA GLY A 141 83.92 35.58 -22.51
C GLY A 141 83.27 35.97 -23.85
N ALA A 142 83.94 35.66 -24.97
CA ALA A 142 83.57 36.14 -26.31
C ALA A 142 82.15 35.76 -26.80
N THR A 143 81.58 34.67 -26.29
CA THR A 143 80.20 34.25 -26.61
C THR A 143 79.17 35.17 -25.96
N ALA A 144 79.43 35.66 -24.75
CA ALA A 144 78.55 36.61 -24.04
C ALA A 144 78.52 37.97 -24.75
N ASP A 145 79.69 38.48 -25.14
CA ASP A 145 79.81 39.75 -25.88
C ASP A 145 79.13 39.70 -27.26
N LYS A 146 79.20 38.55 -27.96
CA LYS A 146 78.44 38.33 -29.20
C LYS A 146 76.94 38.29 -28.97
N LEU A 147 76.48 37.63 -27.91
CA LEU A 147 75.04 37.58 -27.56
C LEU A 147 74.51 38.99 -27.29
N VAL A 148 75.19 39.77 -26.44
CA VAL A 148 74.82 41.15 -26.11
C VAL A 148 74.78 42.04 -27.34
N LYS A 149 75.79 41.97 -28.23
CA LYS A 149 75.78 42.72 -29.49
C LYS A 149 74.61 42.31 -30.41
N SER A 150 74.28 41.03 -30.48
CA SER A 150 73.15 40.55 -31.29
C SER A 150 71.79 40.98 -30.71
N SER A 151 71.62 40.94 -29.38
CA SER A 151 70.37 41.37 -28.72
C SER A 151 70.17 42.88 -28.85
N ILE A 152 71.24 43.68 -28.77
CA ILE A 152 71.18 45.13 -29.05
C ILE A 152 70.76 45.38 -30.51
N ALA A 153 71.27 44.58 -31.46
CA ALA A 153 70.88 44.69 -32.87
C ALA A 153 69.42 44.27 -33.12
N GLU A 154 68.92 43.23 -32.45
CA GLU A 154 67.54 42.74 -32.59
C GLU A 154 66.53 43.74 -32.00
N VAL A 155 66.82 44.33 -30.83
CA VAL A 155 65.99 45.40 -30.24
C VAL A 155 65.93 46.62 -31.16
N LYS A 156 67.07 47.01 -31.76
CA LYS A 156 67.13 48.09 -32.75
C LYS A 156 66.34 47.75 -34.03
N GLY A 157 66.23 46.47 -34.39
CA GLY A 157 65.45 46.00 -35.55
C GLY A 157 63.94 45.94 -35.32
N ARG A 158 63.47 45.80 -34.07
CA ARG A 158 62.04 45.84 -33.72
C ARG A 158 61.51 47.24 -33.38
N LEU A 159 62.40 48.23 -33.24
CA LEU A 159 62.09 49.63 -32.94
C LEU A 159 62.13 50.54 -34.19
N ASN A 160 62.41 50.00 -35.37
CA ASN A 160 62.13 50.64 -36.67
C ASN A 160 60.90 49.97 -37.30
#